data_AF-A0A9E2UW96-F1
#
_entry.id   AF-A0A9E2UW96-F1
#
_cell.length_a   1.000
_cell.length_b   1.000
_cell.length_c   1.000
_cell.angle_alpha   90.00
_cell.angle_beta   90.00
_cell.angle_gamma   90.00
#
_symmetry.space_group_name_H-M   'P 1'
#
loop_
_entity.id
_entity.type
_entity.pdbx_description
1 polymer ?
#
loop_
_entity_poly.entity_id
_entity_poly.type
_entity_poly.pdbx_seq_one_letter_code
_entity_poly.pdbx_strand_id
1 'polypeptide(L)'
;MKRDWLIYLVMFSLALNLGTIGTIVYLRSQDQQRLAAGPGPLPPMPPKALWRELKLDEPQRQTLRRLFPEHHRQVKAVRQELTQKRQELFELMKAESTPWKAIQAKVQEISALQGSLEEEMARFMLEFKKNLNPEQHAAFLNLLQTRLGCGPERACGPDGRRRGPGRGPRGGP
;
A
#
# COMPACT_ATOMS: atom_id res chain seq x y z
N MET A 1 -30.39 -45.83 -28.17
CA MET A 1 -29.69 -45.94 -26.88
C MET A 1 -28.19 -45.58 -26.94
N LYS A 2 -27.72 -44.73 -27.88
CA LYS A 2 -26.29 -44.35 -28.00
C LYS A 2 -26.03 -42.84 -27.76
N ARG A 3 -27.07 -42.01 -27.69
CA ARG A 3 -26.97 -40.55 -27.55
C ARG A 3 -26.82 -40.08 -26.09
N ASP A 4 -27.37 -40.82 -25.14
CA ASP A 4 -27.38 -40.41 -23.73
C ASP A 4 -25.99 -40.54 -23.08
N TRP A 5 -25.21 -41.56 -23.47
CA TRP A 5 -23.83 -41.72 -22.97
C TRP A 5 -22.90 -40.58 -23.41
N LEU A 6 -23.07 -40.06 -24.63
CA LEU A 6 -22.30 -38.90 -25.08
C LEU A 6 -22.58 -37.66 -24.23
N ILE A 7 -23.83 -37.47 -23.79
CA ILE A 7 -24.21 -36.36 -22.89
C ILE A 7 -23.53 -36.51 -21.53
N TYR A 8 -23.52 -37.71 -20.95
CA TYR A 8 -22.81 -37.96 -19.68
C TYR A 8 -21.29 -37.77 -19.81
N LEU A 9 -20.69 -38.17 -20.92
CA LEU A 9 -19.26 -37.96 -21.19
C LEU A 9 -18.91 -36.47 -21.33
N VAL A 10 -19.76 -35.68 -22.00
CA VAL A 10 -19.59 -34.23 -22.14
C VAL A 10 -19.75 -33.54 -20.78
N MET A 11 -20.76 -33.89 -19.98
CA MET A 11 -20.96 -33.35 -18.63
C MET A 11 -19.79 -33.67 -17.70
N PHE A 12 -19.27 -34.90 -17.76
CA PHE A 12 -18.11 -35.31 -16.98
C PHE A 12 -16.84 -34.54 -17.38
N SER A 13 -16.57 -34.41 -18.68
CA SER A 13 -15.45 -33.59 -19.18
C SER A 13 -15.58 -32.12 -18.77
N LEU A 14 -16.79 -31.57 -18.83
CA LEU A 14 -17.05 -30.18 -18.43
C LEU A 14 -16.80 -29.98 -16.92
N ALA A 15 -17.27 -30.91 -16.08
CA ALA A 15 -17.04 -30.85 -14.63
C ALA A 15 -15.54 -30.96 -14.27
N LEU A 16 -14.79 -31.81 -14.98
CA LEU A 16 -13.36 -31.99 -14.77
C LEU A 16 -12.56 -30.73 -15.17
N ASN A 17 -12.93 -30.09 -16.28
CA ASN A 17 -12.33 -28.83 -16.71
C ASN A 17 -12.69 -27.66 -15.76
N LEU A 18 -13.92 -27.59 -15.26
CA LEU A 18 -14.33 -26.56 -14.30
C LEU A 18 -13.66 -26.76 -12.93
N GLY A 19 -13.51 -28.00 -12.47
CA GLY A 19 -12.85 -28.35 -11.21
C GLY A 19 -11.36 -28.02 -11.21
N THR A 20 -10.65 -28.25 -12.32
CA THR A 20 -9.23 -27.90 -12.45
C THR A 20 -9.02 -26.39 -12.50
N ILE A 21 -9.85 -25.65 -13.23
CA ILE A 21 -9.83 -24.17 -13.25
C ILE A 21 -10.13 -23.63 -11.84
N GLY A 22 -11.16 -24.13 -11.17
CA GLY A 22 -11.52 -23.74 -9.81
C GLY A 22 -10.39 -23.99 -8.81
N THR A 23 -9.70 -25.14 -8.90
CA THR A 23 -8.57 -25.50 -8.04
C THR A 23 -7.37 -24.59 -8.29
N ILE A 24 -7.03 -24.31 -9.56
CA ILE A 24 -5.93 -23.41 -9.92
C ILE A 24 -6.22 -21.98 -9.45
N VAL A 25 -7.45 -21.49 -9.63
CA VAL A 25 -7.88 -20.18 -9.14
C VAL A 25 -7.84 -20.11 -7.61
N TYR A 26 -8.30 -21.15 -6.92
CA TYR A 26 -8.27 -21.22 -5.45
C TYR A 26 -6.84 -21.21 -4.90
N LEU A 27 -5.93 -22.02 -5.48
CA LEU A 27 -4.53 -22.06 -5.09
C LEU A 27 -3.80 -20.75 -5.40
N ARG A 28 -4.03 -20.13 -6.57
CA ARG A 28 -3.48 -18.81 -6.90
C ARG A 28 -4.01 -17.71 -6.00
N SER A 29 -5.30 -17.75 -5.67
CA SER A 29 -5.94 -16.78 -4.76
C SER A 29 -5.36 -16.88 -3.35
N GLN A 30 -5.12 -18.10 -2.87
CA GLN A 30 -4.51 -18.34 -1.56
C GLN A 30 -3.03 -17.90 -1.50
N ASP A 31 -2.26 -18.12 -2.57
CA ASP A 31 -0.89 -17.58 -2.69
C ASP A 31 -0.88 -16.05 -2.80
N GLN A 32 -1.83 -15.46 -3.53
CA GLN A 32 -1.97 -14.02 -3.66
C GLN A 32 -2.41 -13.36 -2.33
N GLN A 33 -3.23 -14.03 -1.52
CA GLN A 33 -3.56 -13.61 -0.16
C GLN A 33 -2.36 -13.69 0.80
N ARG A 34 -1.49 -14.70 0.66
CA ARG A 34 -0.23 -14.81 1.42
C ARG A 34 0.81 -13.78 0.99
N LEU A 35 0.87 -13.44 -0.30
CA LEU A 35 1.73 -12.37 -0.83
C LEU A 35 1.20 -10.97 -0.48
N ALA A 36 -0.12 -10.79 -0.33
CA ALA A 36 -0.74 -9.56 0.16
C ALA A 36 -0.51 -9.31 1.67
N ALA A 37 -0.05 -10.34 2.41
CA ALA A 37 0.40 -10.22 3.80
C ALA A 37 1.89 -9.86 3.91
N GLY A 38 2.42 -9.05 2.98
CA GLY A 38 3.65 -8.30 3.24
C GLY A 38 3.47 -7.41 4.49
N PRO A 39 4.55 -6.95 5.14
CA PRO A 39 4.42 -6.02 6.26
C PRO A 39 3.63 -4.81 5.77
N GLY A 40 2.39 -4.69 6.24
CA GLY A 40 1.53 -3.58 5.89
C GLY A 40 2.20 -2.25 6.24
N PRO A 41 1.75 -1.13 5.65
CA PRO A 41 2.25 0.19 6.02
C PRO A 41 2.27 0.33 7.54
N LEU A 42 3.43 0.72 8.09
CA LEU A 42 3.56 0.91 9.53
C LEU A 42 2.43 1.85 10.01
N PRO A 43 1.76 1.55 11.13
CA PRO A 43 0.69 2.39 11.62
C PRO A 43 1.21 3.83 11.85
N PRO A 44 0.36 4.85 11.60
CA PRO A 44 0.76 6.23 11.77
C PRO A 44 1.27 6.47 13.20
N MET A 45 2.39 7.20 13.31
CA MET A 45 2.96 7.51 14.61
C MET A 45 2.05 8.45 15.39
N PRO A 46 1.70 8.16 16.65
CA PRO A 46 1.02 9.14 17.48
C PRO A 46 1.94 10.35 17.73
N PRO A 47 1.43 11.59 17.75
CA PRO A 47 2.25 12.79 17.96
C PRO A 47 3.13 12.72 19.22
N LYS A 48 2.60 12.14 20.31
CA LYS A 48 3.34 11.92 21.56
C LYS A 48 4.58 11.04 21.38
N ALA A 49 4.53 10.03 20.51
CA ALA A 49 5.70 9.19 20.23
C ALA A 49 6.75 9.95 19.42
N LEU A 50 6.33 10.76 18.44
CA LEU A 50 7.24 11.63 17.70
C LEU A 50 7.95 12.64 18.61
N TRP A 51 7.22 13.25 19.56
CA TRP A 51 7.79 14.21 20.51
C TRP A 51 8.87 13.58 21.39
N ARG A 52 8.64 12.34 21.84
CA ARG A 52 9.59 11.60 22.67
C ARG A 52 10.82 11.20 21.87
N GLU A 53 10.64 10.72 20.65
CA GLU A 53 11.73 10.30 19.76
C GLU A 53 12.67 11.46 19.44
N LEU A 54 12.11 12.64 19.15
CA LEU A 54 12.88 13.83 18.78
C LEU A 54 13.24 14.71 19.98
N LYS A 55 12.90 14.31 21.21
CA LYS A 55 13.15 15.07 22.44
C LYS A 55 12.78 16.56 22.30
N LEU A 56 11.57 16.84 21.79
CA LEU A 56 11.16 18.21 21.49
C LEU A 56 10.94 19.03 22.77
N ASP A 57 11.41 20.27 22.77
CA ASP A 57 11.13 21.23 23.84
C ASP A 57 9.67 21.74 23.79
N GLU A 58 9.23 22.51 24.80
CA GLU A 58 7.84 23.02 24.81
C GLU A 58 7.53 23.99 23.65
N PRO A 59 8.41 24.95 23.29
CA PRO A 59 8.21 25.78 22.10
C PRO A 59 8.00 24.99 20.81
N GLN A 60 8.85 23.98 20.54
CA GLN A 60 8.73 23.10 19.38
C GLN A 60 7.44 22.28 19.40
N ARG A 61 7.05 21.77 20.58
CA ARG A 61 5.77 21.07 20.77
C ARG A 61 4.58 21.99 20.50
N GLN A 62 4.66 23.26 20.89
CA GLN A 62 3.59 24.23 20.62
C GLN A 62 3.48 24.53 19.13
N THR A 63 4.59 24.69 18.41
CA THR A 63 4.58 24.86 16.94
C THR A 63 3.93 23.65 16.26
N LEU A 64 4.29 22.43 16.67
CA LEU A 64 3.66 21.22 16.14
C LEU A 64 2.16 21.16 16.42
N ARG A 65 1.71 21.52 17.62
CA ARG A 65 0.26 21.56 17.94
C ARG A 65 -0.52 22.51 17.03
N ARG A 66 0.13 23.51 16.43
CA ARG A 66 -0.47 24.42 15.44
C ARG A 66 -0.45 23.84 14.03
N LEU A 67 0.67 23.23 13.62
CA LEU A 67 0.84 22.68 12.27
C LEU A 67 0.05 21.38 12.03
N PHE A 68 -0.03 20.50 13.03
CA PHE A 68 -0.66 19.18 12.89
C PHE A 68 -2.15 19.23 12.53
N PRO A 69 -3.00 20.05 13.17
CA PRO A 69 -4.44 20.08 12.88
C PRO A 69 -4.75 20.50 11.44
N GLU A 70 -4.02 21.50 10.93
CA GLU A 70 -4.21 21.99 9.56
C GLU A 70 -3.80 20.93 8.54
N HIS A 71 -2.59 20.38 8.69
CA HIS A 71 -2.11 19.28 7.87
C HIS A 71 -3.08 18.08 7.90
N HIS A 72 -3.53 17.68 9.09
CA HIS A 72 -4.47 16.57 9.25
C HIS A 72 -5.79 16.84 8.53
N ARG A 73 -6.32 18.08 8.60
CA ARG A 73 -7.54 18.46 7.91
C ARG A 73 -7.38 18.37 6.39
N GLN A 74 -6.29 18.90 5.85
CA GLN A 74 -6.00 18.87 4.41
C GLN A 74 -5.84 17.43 3.90
N VAL A 75 -5.01 16.63 4.57
CA VAL A 75 -4.83 15.21 4.24
C VAL A 75 -6.14 14.42 4.33
N LYS A 76 -6.97 14.69 5.36
CA LYS A 76 -8.27 14.02 5.50
C LYS A 76 -9.19 14.33 4.33
N ALA A 77 -9.29 15.59 3.92
CA ALA A 77 -10.13 16.02 2.80
C ALA A 77 -9.70 15.31 1.50
N VAL A 78 -8.41 15.35 1.17
CA VAL A 78 -7.89 14.71 -0.05
C VAL A 78 -8.07 13.18 -0.01
N ARG A 79 -7.92 12.53 1.15
CA ARG A 79 -8.19 11.09 1.28
C ARG A 79 -9.66 10.72 1.09
N GLN A 80 -10.58 11.55 1.55
CA GLN A 80 -12.01 11.35 1.32
C GLN A 80 -12.32 11.42 -0.17
N GLU A 81 -11.78 12.43 -0.86
CA GLU A 81 -11.94 12.59 -2.30
C GLU A 81 -11.32 11.43 -3.08
N LEU A 82 -10.11 11.01 -2.71
CA LEU A 82 -9.43 9.85 -3.29
C LEU A 82 -10.27 8.56 -3.15
N THR A 83 -10.92 8.38 -2.00
CA THR A 83 -11.81 7.24 -1.75
C THR A 83 -13.02 7.29 -2.67
N GLN A 84 -13.64 8.47 -2.81
CA GLN A 84 -14.75 8.68 -3.72
C GLN A 84 -14.36 8.41 -5.18
N LYS A 85 -13.22 8.93 -5.66
CA LYS A 85 -12.74 8.71 -7.03
C LYS A 85 -12.41 7.26 -7.34
N ARG A 86 -11.88 6.53 -6.36
CA ARG A 86 -11.66 5.08 -6.49
C ARG A 86 -12.98 4.31 -6.60
N GLN A 87 -14.02 4.72 -5.87
CA GLN A 87 -15.34 4.14 -6.02
C GLN A 87 -15.93 4.45 -7.40
N GLU A 88 -15.84 5.70 -7.87
CA GLU A 88 -16.28 6.08 -9.22
C GLU A 88 -15.57 5.25 -10.30
N LEU A 89 -14.26 5.04 -10.18
CA LEU A 89 -13.50 4.18 -11.08
C LEU A 89 -13.99 2.72 -11.04
N PHE A 90 -14.28 2.19 -9.85
CA PHE A 90 -14.81 0.83 -9.71
C PHE A 90 -16.19 0.67 -10.36
N GLU A 91 -17.08 1.67 -10.24
CA GLU A 91 -18.38 1.66 -10.92
C GLU A 91 -18.23 1.74 -12.45
N LEU A 92 -17.28 2.54 -12.96
CA LEU A 92 -16.95 2.55 -14.39
C LEU A 92 -16.47 1.19 -14.90
N MET A 93 -15.72 0.44 -14.09
CA MET A 93 -15.25 -0.90 -14.47
C MET A 93 -16.36 -1.97 -14.43
N LYS A 94 -17.44 -1.74 -13.67
CA LYS A 94 -18.58 -2.67 -13.57
C LYS A 94 -19.56 -2.54 -14.73
N ALA A 95 -19.63 -1.38 -15.37
CA ALA A 95 -20.55 -1.16 -16.49
C ALA A 95 -20.18 -2.04 -17.69
N GLU A 96 -21.19 -2.58 -18.38
CA GLU A 96 -21.02 -3.53 -19.50
C GLU A 96 -20.15 -2.99 -20.64
N SER A 97 -20.16 -1.67 -20.85
CA SER A 97 -19.36 -1.00 -21.86
C SER A 97 -18.98 0.41 -21.41
N THR A 98 -17.79 0.54 -20.82
CA THR A 98 -17.18 1.85 -20.53
C THR A 98 -16.07 2.16 -21.52
N PRO A 99 -16.09 3.32 -22.19
CA PRO A 99 -14.99 3.74 -23.05
C PRO A 99 -13.68 3.88 -22.26
N TRP A 100 -12.57 3.37 -22.82
CA TRP A 100 -11.24 3.48 -22.20
C TRP A 100 -10.88 4.92 -21.78
N LYS A 101 -11.28 5.91 -22.59
CA LYS A 101 -11.06 7.34 -22.29
C LYS A 101 -11.66 7.77 -20.94
N ALA A 102 -12.82 7.23 -20.56
CA ALA A 102 -13.45 7.56 -19.28
C ALA A 102 -12.69 6.96 -18.08
N ILE A 103 -12.19 5.73 -18.24
CA ILE A 103 -11.32 5.07 -17.24
C ILE A 103 -10.02 5.87 -17.09
N GLN A 104 -9.38 6.24 -18.20
CA GLN A 104 -8.14 7.00 -18.19
C GLN A 104 -8.31 8.36 -17.50
N ALA A 105 -9.42 9.06 -17.76
CA ALA A 105 -9.71 10.33 -17.08
C ALA A 105 -9.82 10.15 -15.57
N LYS A 106 -10.51 9.10 -15.09
CA LYS A 106 -10.59 8.82 -13.64
C LYS A 106 -9.26 8.43 -13.02
N VAL A 107 -8.43 7.68 -13.74
CA VAL A 107 -7.06 7.37 -13.29
C VAL A 107 -6.24 8.66 -13.15
N GLN A 108 -6.35 9.59 -14.10
CA GLN A 108 -5.65 10.89 -14.02
C GLN A 108 -6.11 11.72 -12.82
N GLU A 109 -7.42 11.79 -12.56
CA GLU A 109 -7.96 12.46 -11.36
C GLU A 109 -7.38 11.85 -10.06
N ILE A 110 -7.35 10.51 -9.97
CA ILE A 110 -6.77 9.80 -8.81
C ILE A 110 -5.29 10.12 -8.65
N SER A 111 -4.51 10.05 -9.74
CA SER A 111 -3.07 10.33 -9.71
C SER A 111 -2.78 11.77 -9.28
N ALA A 112 -3.58 12.75 -9.72
CA ALA A 112 -3.44 14.13 -9.28
C ALA A 112 -3.66 14.28 -7.76
N LEU A 113 -4.68 13.63 -7.21
CA LEU A 113 -4.95 13.63 -5.77
C LEU A 113 -3.84 12.93 -4.97
N GLN A 114 -3.25 11.85 -5.52
CA GLN A 114 -2.09 11.20 -4.90
C GLN A 114 -0.88 12.12 -4.88
N GLY A 115 -0.58 12.81 -5.98
CA GLY A 115 0.48 13.82 -6.04
C GLY A 115 0.26 14.94 -5.01
N SER A 116 -0.98 15.43 -4.88
CA SER A 116 -1.32 16.45 -3.88
C SER A 116 -1.07 15.98 -2.44
N LEU A 117 -1.34 14.70 -2.11
CA LEU A 117 -1.00 14.13 -0.80
C LEU A 117 0.51 14.09 -0.55
N GLU A 118 1.29 13.75 -1.57
CA GLU A 118 2.76 13.70 -1.48
C GLU A 118 3.35 15.10 -1.30
N GLU A 119 2.86 16.08 -2.05
CA GLU A 119 3.24 17.48 -1.92
C GLU A 119 2.93 18.05 -0.54
N GLU A 120 1.72 17.78 -0.01
CA GLU A 120 1.32 18.25 1.31
C GLU A 120 2.14 17.59 2.44
N MET A 121 2.48 16.30 2.27
CA MET A 121 3.40 15.62 3.17
C MET A 121 4.81 16.24 3.13
N ALA A 122 5.34 16.50 1.93
CA ALA A 122 6.64 17.14 1.77
C ALA A 122 6.68 18.55 2.37
N ARG A 123 5.63 19.35 2.13
CA ARG A 123 5.46 20.69 2.71
C ARG A 123 5.45 20.62 4.24
N PHE A 124 4.66 19.74 4.84
CA PHE A 124 4.62 19.55 6.28
C PHE A 124 5.99 19.15 6.85
N MET A 125 6.70 18.21 6.21
CA MET A 125 8.04 17.81 6.63
C MET A 125 9.05 18.96 6.57
N LEU A 126 8.99 19.79 5.53
CA LEU A 126 9.87 20.96 5.38
C LEU A 126 9.59 22.01 6.43
N GLU A 127 8.32 22.34 6.69
CA GLU A 127 7.95 23.29 7.74
C GLU A 127 8.32 22.77 9.14
N PHE A 128 8.11 21.49 9.40
CA PHE A 128 8.50 20.90 10.67
C PHE A 128 10.02 20.96 10.88
N LYS A 129 10.80 20.62 9.84
CA LYS A 129 12.26 20.63 9.87
C LYS A 129 12.83 22.02 10.25
N LYS A 130 12.21 23.13 9.84
CA LYS A 130 12.67 24.49 10.21
C LYS A 130 12.71 24.73 11.73
N ASN A 131 11.94 23.97 12.50
CA ASN A 131 11.81 24.15 13.95
C ASN A 131 12.74 23.23 14.76
N LEU A 132 13.52 22.38 14.10
CA LEU A 132 14.38 21.40 14.74
C LEU A 132 15.83 21.90 14.78
N ASN A 133 16.57 21.53 15.83
CA ASN A 133 18.01 21.75 15.92
C ASN A 133 18.79 20.66 15.12
N PRO A 134 20.10 20.81 14.88
CA PRO A 134 20.87 19.86 14.07
C PRO A 134 20.79 18.39 14.53
N GLU A 135 20.81 18.13 15.83
CA GLU A 135 20.69 16.77 16.38
C GLU A 135 19.29 16.18 16.11
N GLN A 136 18.27 16.99 16.30
CA GLN A 136 16.87 16.61 16.04
C GLN A 136 16.60 16.41 14.55
N HIS A 137 17.28 17.15 13.65
CA HIS A 137 17.22 16.90 12.20
C HIS A 137 17.73 15.52 11.87
N ALA A 138 18.90 15.14 12.40
CA ALA A 138 19.48 13.84 12.16
C ALA A 138 18.57 12.71 12.70
N ALA A 139 18.02 12.88 13.90
CA ALA A 139 17.05 11.94 14.48
C ALA A 139 15.77 11.83 13.63
N PHE A 140 15.26 12.94 13.11
CA PHE A 140 14.07 12.98 12.26
C PHE A 140 14.30 12.28 10.92
N LEU A 141 15.44 12.51 10.26
CA LEU A 141 15.79 11.85 9.02
C LEU A 141 15.94 10.33 9.20
N ASN A 142 16.59 9.89 10.28
CA ASN A 142 16.70 8.46 10.61
C ASN A 142 15.33 7.82 10.86
N LEU A 143 14.43 8.52 11.55
CA LEU A 143 13.06 8.08 11.76
C LEU A 143 12.31 7.92 10.43
N LEU A 144 12.41 8.91 9.52
CA LEU A 144 11.82 8.84 8.19
C LEU A 144 12.39 7.68 7.38
N GLN A 145 13.71 7.52 7.39
CA GLN A 145 14.41 6.46 6.69
C GLN A 145 13.92 5.07 7.13
N THR A 146 13.75 4.88 8.45
CA THR A 146 13.23 3.64 9.03
C THR A 146 11.77 3.40 8.65
N ARG A 147 10.93 4.45 8.68
CA ARG A 147 9.50 4.39 8.38
C ARG A 147 9.21 4.14 6.89
N LEU A 148 10.00 4.75 6.01
CA LEU A 148 9.90 4.60 4.55
C LEU A 148 10.59 3.31 4.05
N GLY A 149 11.21 2.53 4.94
CA GLY A 149 11.88 1.29 4.59
C GLY A 149 13.24 1.46 3.90
N CYS A 150 13.80 2.66 3.92
CA CYS A 150 15.02 3.06 3.20
C CYS A 150 16.29 3.04 4.08
N GLY A 151 16.39 2.14 5.07
CA GLY A 151 17.53 2.07 6.00
C GLY A 151 18.88 1.78 5.32
N PRO A 152 20.04 2.05 5.97
CA PRO A 152 21.36 1.74 5.41
C PRO A 152 21.55 0.24 5.10
N GLU A 153 20.76 -0.64 5.73
CA GLU A 153 20.73 -2.09 5.47
C GLU A 153 19.52 -2.56 4.64
N ARG A 154 18.67 -1.64 4.17
CA ARG A 154 17.44 -1.98 3.42
C ARG A 154 17.36 -1.17 2.14
N ALA A 155 17.46 -1.87 1.01
CA ALA A 155 17.13 -1.28 -0.29
C ALA A 155 15.72 -0.68 -0.24
N CYS A 156 15.56 0.57 -0.68
CA CYS A 156 14.25 1.19 -0.85
C CYS A 156 13.45 0.35 -1.87
N GLY A 157 12.52 -0.46 -1.37
CA GLY A 157 11.69 -1.31 -2.22
C GLY A 157 10.88 -2.33 -1.42
N PRO A 158 9.78 -2.84 -1.99
CA PRO A 158 8.90 -3.82 -1.33
C PRO A 158 9.60 -5.16 -1.00
N ASP A 159 10.81 -5.41 -1.52
CA ASP A 159 11.53 -6.67 -1.40
C ASP A 159 12.79 -6.64 -0.49
N GLY A 160 12.91 -5.66 0.40
CA GLY A 160 14.06 -5.52 1.31
C GLY A 160 14.26 -6.64 2.36
N ARG A 161 13.53 -7.76 2.30
CA ARG A 161 13.68 -8.90 3.21
C ARG A 161 13.55 -10.26 2.51
N ARG A 162 14.50 -10.59 1.63
CA ARG A 162 14.81 -12.00 1.31
C ARG A 162 16.30 -12.29 1.47
N ARG A 163 16.73 -12.49 2.72
CA ARG A 163 17.93 -13.28 3.00
C ARG A 163 17.76 -14.04 4.31
N GLY A 164 16.92 -15.08 4.27
CA GLY A 164 17.03 -16.17 5.23
C GLY A 164 18.27 -17.01 4.88
N PRO A 165 18.96 -17.63 5.86
CA PRO A 165 20.12 -18.47 5.58
C PRO A 165 19.67 -19.69 4.79
N GLY A 166 20.13 -19.79 3.54
CA GLY A 166 19.88 -20.94 2.67
C GLY A 166 20.48 -22.20 3.29
N ARG A 167 19.62 -23.02 3.88
CA ARG A 167 19.93 -24.39 4.26
C ARG A 167 19.90 -25.22 2.97
N GLY A 168 21.03 -25.26 2.27
CA GLY A 168 21.22 -26.15 1.12
C GLY A 168 21.11 -27.62 1.57
N PRO A 169 20.52 -28.52 0.76
CA PRO A 169 20.44 -29.93 1.12
C PRO A 169 21.86 -30.53 1.18
N ARG A 170 22.21 -31.10 2.34
CA ARG A 170 23.30 -32.06 2.45
C ARG A 170 22.97 -33.25 1.53
N GLY A 171 23.93 -33.62 0.70
CA GLY A 171 23.86 -34.83 -0.13
C GLY A 171 23.57 -36.08 0.72
N GLY A 172 22.73 -36.94 0.18
CA GLY A 172 22.54 -38.32 0.63
C GLY A 172 23.47 -39.28 -0.14
N PRO A 173 23.56 -40.54 0.35
CA PRO A 173 24.72 -41.43 0.27
C PRO A 173 25.11 -41.92 -1.13
#